data_AF-A0A920UQZ7-F1
#
_entry.id   AF-A0A920UQZ7-F1
#
_cell.length_a   1.000
_cell.length_b   1.000
_cell.length_c   1.000
_cell.angle_alpha   90.00
_cell.angle_beta   90.00
_cell.angle_gamma   90.00
#
_symmetry.space_group_name_H-M   'P 1'
#
loop_
_entity.id
_entity.type
_entity.pdbx_description
1 polymer ?
#
loop_
_entity_poly.entity_id
_entity_poly.type
_entity_poly.pdbx_seq_one_letter_code
_entity_poly.pdbx_strand_id
1 'polypeptide(L)'
;MIVECASQQVVTDHAVNIVSAGKSMLIMSSGAMIEAGLMQMVMASAEKSGVSLYIPSGAVGGIDALRASKHLLEEVTIISSKPPVALSGAPGFAGWEDEKIDEPTVIFQGSAAEAVGLFPANVNVAATVSLAGIGPDSTQVVVIADPDSPEMSMK
;
A
#
# COMPACT_ATOMS: atom_id res chain seq x y z
N MET A 1 12.05 -10.94 -16.79
CA MET A 1 11.22 -10.36 -15.71
C MET A 1 11.42 -8.86 -15.72
N ILE A 2 10.34 -8.07 -15.61
CA ILE A 2 10.37 -6.61 -15.45
C ILE A 2 10.27 -6.29 -13.96
N VAL A 3 11.02 -5.28 -13.51
CA VAL A 3 10.97 -4.79 -12.14
C VAL A 3 10.47 -3.35 -12.18
N GLU A 4 9.30 -3.11 -11.61
CA GLU A 4 8.73 -1.76 -11.46
C GLU A 4 9.14 -1.19 -10.10
N CYS A 5 9.78 -0.03 -10.14
CA CYS A 5 10.21 0.78 -8.99
C CYS A 5 10.00 2.29 -9.27
N ALA A 6 8.99 2.64 -10.06
CA ALA A 6 8.78 4.00 -10.56
C ALA A 6 7.63 4.70 -9.83
N SER A 7 6.40 4.21 -10.02
CA SER A 7 5.20 4.78 -9.40
C SER A 7 3.98 3.87 -9.59
N GLN A 8 2.94 4.11 -8.79
CA GLN A 8 1.65 3.45 -8.95
C GLN A 8 1.05 3.70 -10.35
N GLN A 9 1.21 4.92 -10.88
CA GLN A 9 0.75 5.28 -12.23
C GLN A 9 1.38 4.39 -13.32
N VAL A 10 2.68 4.10 -13.21
CA VAL A 10 3.37 3.22 -14.18
C VAL A 10 2.79 1.80 -14.13
N VAL A 11 2.38 1.31 -12.95
CA VAL A 11 1.71 0.02 -12.82
C VAL A 11 0.35 0.06 -13.53
N THR A 12 -0.46 1.08 -13.26
CA THR A 12 -1.79 1.26 -13.87
C THR A 12 -1.70 1.34 -15.39
N ASP A 13 -0.73 2.08 -15.93
CA ASP A 13 -0.60 2.33 -17.37
C ASP A 13 -0.02 1.12 -18.14
N HIS A 14 0.82 0.31 -17.50
CA HIS A 14 1.66 -0.65 -18.21
C HIS A 14 1.56 -2.11 -17.75
N ALA A 15 1.06 -2.41 -16.55
CA ALA A 15 1.12 -3.77 -16.01
C ALA A 15 0.43 -4.80 -16.92
N VAL A 16 -0.79 -4.51 -17.40
CA VAL A 16 -1.54 -5.38 -18.31
C VAL A 16 -0.76 -5.62 -19.62
N ASN A 17 -0.18 -4.57 -20.20
CA ASN A 17 0.58 -4.66 -21.45
C ASN A 17 1.85 -5.51 -21.27
N ILE A 18 2.56 -5.34 -20.15
CA ILE A 18 3.78 -6.09 -19.81
C ILE A 18 3.48 -7.58 -19.68
N VAL A 19 2.45 -7.96 -18.91
CA VAL A 19 2.11 -9.38 -18.73
C VAL A 19 1.55 -10.01 -19.99
N SER A 20 0.75 -9.27 -20.77
CA SER A 20 0.21 -9.73 -22.06
C SER A 20 1.31 -9.99 -23.10
N ALA A 21 2.46 -9.32 -22.97
CA ALA A 21 3.65 -9.54 -23.80
C ALA A 21 4.49 -10.75 -23.36
N GLY A 22 3.99 -11.59 -22.44
CA GLY A 22 4.69 -12.77 -21.96
C GLY A 22 5.88 -12.45 -21.06
N LYS A 23 5.83 -11.34 -20.31
CA LYS A 23 6.86 -10.96 -19.34
C LYS A 23 6.32 -11.01 -17.91
N SER A 24 6.95 -11.83 -17.05
CA SER A 24 6.72 -11.76 -15.60
C SER A 24 7.13 -10.39 -15.05
N MET A 25 6.45 -9.93 -13.99
CA MET A 25 6.65 -8.60 -13.42
C MET A 25 6.75 -8.65 -11.89
N LEU A 26 7.68 -7.88 -11.33
CA LEU A 26 7.73 -7.54 -9.91
C LEU A 26 7.26 -6.09 -9.74
N ILE A 27 6.32 -5.85 -8.83
CA ILE A 27 5.64 -4.57 -8.62
C ILE A 27 6.00 -4.04 -7.23
N MET A 28 6.83 -2.99 -7.14
CA MET A 28 7.14 -2.34 -5.86
C MET A 28 6.04 -1.37 -5.44
N SER A 29 5.41 -0.70 -6.40
CA SER A 29 4.33 0.28 -6.17
C SER A 29 2.99 -0.44 -6.01
N SER A 30 2.90 -1.32 -5.01
CA SER A 30 1.76 -2.23 -4.80
C SER A 30 0.43 -1.52 -4.52
N GLY A 31 0.44 -0.23 -4.16
CA GLY A 31 -0.78 0.55 -3.99
C GLY A 31 -1.73 0.54 -5.19
N ALA A 32 -1.20 0.52 -6.41
CA ALA A 32 -2.02 0.41 -7.62
C ALA A 32 -2.84 -0.88 -7.65
N MET A 33 -2.33 -1.96 -7.05
CA MET A 33 -2.97 -3.28 -7.07
C MET A 33 -4.16 -3.41 -6.13
N ILE A 34 -4.47 -2.39 -5.33
CA ILE A 34 -5.71 -2.36 -4.54
C ILE A 34 -6.73 -1.35 -5.08
N GLU A 35 -6.44 -0.69 -6.20
CA GLU A 35 -7.44 0.03 -6.98
C GLU A 35 -8.45 -0.95 -7.60
N ALA A 36 -9.73 -0.54 -7.63
CA ALA A 36 -10.82 -1.39 -8.08
C ALA A 36 -10.61 -1.89 -9.52
N GLY A 37 -10.56 -3.21 -9.69
CA GLY A 37 -10.53 -3.88 -11.00
C GLY A 37 -9.14 -4.04 -11.62
N LEU A 38 -8.13 -3.24 -11.25
CA LEU A 38 -6.80 -3.33 -11.86
C LEU A 38 -6.15 -4.69 -11.59
N MET A 39 -6.18 -5.14 -10.34
CA MET A 39 -5.62 -6.43 -9.94
C MET A 39 -6.24 -7.59 -10.72
N GLN A 40 -7.57 -7.61 -10.86
CA GLN A 40 -8.29 -8.65 -11.58
C GLN A 40 -7.86 -8.68 -13.05
N MET A 41 -7.75 -7.52 -13.70
CA MET A 41 -7.30 -7.43 -15.09
C MET A 41 -5.86 -7.91 -15.28
N VAL A 42 -4.94 -7.48 -14.41
CA VAL A 42 -3.53 -7.84 -14.47
C VAL A 42 -3.32 -9.33 -14.18
N MET A 43 -4.02 -9.88 -13.18
CA MET A 43 -3.97 -11.32 -12.87
C MET A 43 -4.53 -12.18 -14.00
N ALA A 44 -5.69 -11.82 -14.56
CA ALA A 44 -6.29 -12.56 -15.66
C ALA A 44 -5.37 -12.58 -16.91
N SER A 45 -4.71 -11.45 -17.20
CA SER A 45 -3.76 -11.41 -18.32
C SER A 45 -2.47 -12.20 -18.03
N ALA A 46 -1.97 -12.17 -16.80
CA ALA A 46 -0.81 -12.95 -16.40
C ALA A 46 -1.08 -14.47 -16.49
N GLU A 47 -2.25 -14.92 -16.04
CA GLU A 47 -2.70 -16.31 -16.16
C GLU A 47 -2.80 -16.74 -17.63
N LYS A 48 -3.47 -15.94 -18.47
CA LYS A 48 -3.60 -16.20 -19.90
C LYS A 48 -2.24 -16.31 -20.61
N SER A 49 -1.27 -15.51 -20.18
CA SER A 49 0.07 -15.46 -20.79
C SER A 49 1.06 -16.44 -20.16
N GLY A 50 0.67 -17.17 -19.12
CA GLY A 50 1.52 -18.12 -18.41
C GLY A 50 2.71 -17.46 -17.68
N VAL A 51 2.53 -16.22 -17.20
CA VAL A 51 3.60 -15.46 -16.52
C VAL A 51 3.27 -15.22 -15.05
N SER A 52 4.29 -14.84 -14.28
CA SER A 52 4.17 -14.62 -12.84
C SER A 52 4.18 -13.14 -12.47
N LEU A 53 3.40 -12.81 -11.44
CA LEU A 53 3.39 -11.51 -10.78
C LEU A 53 3.96 -11.63 -9.38
N TYR A 54 4.81 -10.70 -9.00
CA TYR A 54 5.44 -10.66 -7.69
C TYR A 54 5.18 -9.31 -7.02
N ILE A 55 4.68 -9.35 -5.80
CA ILE A 55 4.61 -8.19 -4.91
C ILE A 55 5.54 -8.51 -3.74
N PRO A 56 6.65 -7.78 -3.58
CA PRO A 56 7.57 -8.00 -2.48
C PRO A 56 6.97 -7.48 -1.17
N SER A 57 7.51 -7.94 -0.04
CA SER A 57 7.08 -7.50 1.28
C SER A 57 7.33 -6.00 1.54
N GLY A 58 8.26 -5.41 0.78
CA GLY A 58 8.60 -3.99 0.89
C GLY A 58 9.15 -3.66 2.27
N ALA A 59 8.59 -2.62 2.90
CA ALA A 59 9.02 -2.12 4.20
C ALA A 59 8.45 -2.91 5.41
N VAL A 60 7.76 -4.04 5.17
CA VAL A 60 7.12 -4.84 6.23
C VAL A 60 7.72 -6.24 6.31
N GLY A 61 7.96 -6.70 7.54
CA GLY A 61 8.34 -8.09 7.85
C GLY A 61 7.13 -8.95 8.24
N GLY A 62 7.31 -10.27 8.26
CA GLY A 62 6.26 -11.21 8.71
C GLY A 62 5.10 -11.42 7.72
N ILE A 63 5.25 -10.96 6.47
CA ILE A 63 4.24 -11.15 5.41
C ILE A 63 4.01 -12.64 5.09
N ASP A 64 5.03 -13.46 5.27
CA ASP A 64 4.96 -14.92 5.15
C ASP A 64 4.04 -15.54 6.22
N ALA A 65 4.20 -15.15 7.48
CA ALA A 65 3.35 -15.59 8.58
C ALA A 65 1.90 -15.11 8.38
N LEU A 66 1.72 -13.85 8.00
CA LEU A 66 0.40 -13.27 7.69
C LEU A 66 -0.31 -14.06 6.58
N ARG A 67 0.42 -14.38 5.50
CA ARG A 67 -0.13 -15.16 4.39
C ARG A 67 -0.47 -16.59 4.78
N ALA A 68 0.37 -17.22 5.60
CA ALA A 68 0.16 -18.59 6.08
C ALA A 68 -1.06 -18.69 7.01
N SER A 69 -1.34 -17.65 7.80
CA SER A 69 -2.46 -17.62 8.74
C SER A 69 -3.72 -16.94 8.20
N LYS A 70 -3.73 -16.44 6.96
CA LYS A 70 -4.82 -15.63 6.37
C LYS A 70 -6.25 -16.09 6.68
N HIS A 71 -6.51 -17.40 6.65
CA HIS A 71 -7.84 -17.97 6.88
C HIS A 71 -8.25 -18.05 8.37
N LEU A 72 -7.33 -17.73 9.28
CA LEU A 72 -7.53 -17.73 10.73
C LEU A 72 -7.55 -16.31 11.31
N LEU A 73 -7.25 -15.29 10.49
CA LEU A 73 -7.21 -13.90 10.91
C LEU A 73 -8.63 -13.34 11.02
N GLU A 74 -8.95 -12.76 12.18
CA GLU A 74 -10.21 -12.04 12.41
C GLU A 74 -10.06 -10.53 12.14
N GLU A 75 -8.89 -9.97 12.47
CA GLU A 75 -8.58 -8.55 12.30
C GLU A 75 -7.12 -8.38 11.85
N VAL A 76 -6.90 -7.39 10.98
CA VAL A 76 -5.55 -6.92 10.61
C VAL A 76 -5.57 -5.40 10.64
N THR A 77 -4.73 -4.81 11.48
CA THR A 77 -4.64 -3.35 11.65
C THR A 77 -3.22 -2.88 11.42
N ILE A 78 -3.06 -1.89 10.55
CA ILE A 78 -1.80 -1.24 10.21
C ILE A 78 -1.79 0.13 10.88
N ILE A 79 -0.83 0.36 11.75
CA ILE A 79 -0.65 1.64 12.42
C ILE A 79 0.60 2.31 11.85
N SER A 80 0.42 3.51 11.29
CA SER A 80 1.50 4.34 10.78
C SER A 80 1.58 5.60 11.64
N SER A 81 2.65 5.73 12.41
CA SER A 81 2.95 6.95 13.18
C SER A 81 4.07 7.73 12.51
N LYS A 82 3.82 9.01 12.18
CA LYS A 82 4.76 9.87 11.46
C LYS A 82 4.75 11.29 12.02
N PRO A 83 5.89 12.00 11.95
CA PRO A 83 5.89 13.43 12.23
C PRO A 83 4.96 14.17 11.26
N PRO A 84 4.21 15.21 11.71
CA PRO A 84 3.25 15.94 10.86
C PRO A 84 3.84 16.40 9.52
N VAL A 85 5.10 16.85 9.51
CA VAL A 85 5.81 17.28 8.30
C VAL A 85 5.93 16.17 7.24
N ALA A 86 6.03 14.90 7.64
CA ALA A 86 6.11 13.77 6.72
C ALA A 86 4.75 13.37 6.12
N LEU A 87 3.67 13.98 6.59
CA LEU A 87 2.30 13.80 6.10
C LEU A 87 1.83 14.98 5.24
N SER A 88 2.59 16.09 5.23
CA SER A 88 2.23 17.28 4.48
C SER A 88 2.09 17.03 2.98
N GLY A 89 1.06 17.61 2.38
CA GLY A 89 0.70 17.44 0.97
C GLY A 89 -0.11 16.18 0.67
N ALA A 90 -0.32 15.28 1.65
CA ALA A 90 -1.22 14.15 1.48
C ALA A 90 -2.68 14.62 1.48
N PRO A 91 -3.55 14.14 0.57
CA PRO A 91 -4.97 14.52 0.57
C PRO A 91 -5.69 14.26 1.91
N GLY A 92 -5.32 13.19 2.61
CA GLY A 92 -5.86 12.87 3.94
C GLY A 92 -5.32 13.73 5.08
N PHE A 93 -4.26 14.51 4.85
CA PHE A 93 -3.72 15.44 5.83
C PHE A 93 -4.25 16.87 5.65
N ALA A 94 -4.87 17.21 4.51
CA ALA A 94 -5.28 18.57 4.13
C ALA A 94 -6.02 19.40 5.20
N GLY A 95 -6.80 18.75 6.09
CA GLY A 95 -7.49 19.41 7.20
C GLY A 95 -6.62 19.73 8.42
N TRP A 96 -5.36 19.31 8.41
CA TRP A 96 -4.39 19.38 9.49
C TRP A 96 -3.14 20.20 9.12
N GLU A 97 -3.01 20.63 7.86
CA GLU A 97 -1.85 21.36 7.33
C GLU A 97 -1.42 22.57 8.16
N ASP A 98 -2.40 23.31 8.66
CA ASP A 98 -2.20 24.53 9.45
C ASP A 98 -2.46 24.31 10.95
N GLU A 99 -2.77 23.08 11.36
CA GLU A 99 -3.08 22.74 12.75
C GLU A 99 -1.81 22.44 13.55
N LYS A 100 -1.79 22.90 14.79
CA LYS A 100 -0.69 22.60 15.72
C LYS A 100 -0.97 21.26 16.40
N ILE A 101 -0.23 20.23 16.00
CA ILE A 101 -0.30 18.88 16.59
C ILE A 101 0.79 18.75 17.66
N ASP A 102 0.41 18.92 18.93
CA ASP A 102 1.32 18.89 20.08
C ASP A 102 1.38 17.52 20.78
N GLU A 103 0.53 16.56 20.39
CA GLU A 103 0.51 15.20 20.91
C GLU A 103 0.11 14.19 19.81
N PRO A 104 0.45 12.89 19.95
CA PRO A 104 0.07 11.86 18.98
C PRO A 104 -1.44 11.86 18.70
N THR A 105 -1.80 12.19 17.46
CA THR A 105 -3.19 12.42 17.05
C THR A 105 -3.56 11.49 15.90
N VAL A 106 -4.64 10.71 16.07
CA VAL A 106 -5.21 9.91 14.99
C VAL A 106 -5.88 10.85 13.99
N ILE A 107 -5.29 10.97 12.81
CA ILE A 107 -5.77 11.85 11.74
C ILE A 107 -6.62 11.09 10.71
N PHE A 108 -6.48 9.77 10.68
CA PHE A 108 -7.26 8.90 9.81
C PHE A 108 -7.41 7.50 10.43
N GLN A 109 -8.61 6.95 10.31
CA GLN A 109 -8.92 5.56 10.59
C GLN A 109 -9.95 5.05 9.58
N GLY A 110 -9.59 4.00 8.85
CA GLY A 110 -10.45 3.42 7.80
C GLY A 110 -9.86 2.15 7.23
N SER A 111 -10.43 1.64 6.15
CA SER A 111 -9.90 0.48 5.42
C SER A 111 -8.64 0.82 4.62
N ALA A 112 -7.87 -0.19 4.23
CA ALA A 112 -6.75 -0.01 3.32
C ALA A 112 -7.20 0.51 1.95
N ALA A 113 -8.39 0.13 1.49
CA ALA A 113 -8.99 0.67 0.26
C ALA A 113 -9.20 2.19 0.34
N GLU A 114 -9.73 2.70 1.46
CA GLU A 114 -9.94 4.13 1.68
C GLU A 114 -8.61 4.90 1.84
N ALA A 115 -7.62 4.29 2.48
CA ALA A 115 -6.33 4.92 2.74
C ALA A 115 -5.51 5.21 1.47
N VAL A 116 -5.72 4.46 0.37
CA VAL A 116 -4.95 4.57 -0.88
C VAL A 116 -4.94 5.97 -1.45
N GLY A 117 -6.12 6.55 -1.60
CA GLY A 117 -6.26 7.89 -2.20
C GLY A 117 -5.83 9.00 -1.25
N LEU A 118 -5.87 8.74 0.06
CA LEU A 118 -5.64 9.75 1.09
C LEU A 118 -4.16 9.87 1.49
N PHE A 119 -3.41 8.76 1.49
CA PHE A 119 -2.01 8.76 1.91
C PHE A 119 -1.09 8.01 0.94
N PRO A 120 -0.87 8.51 -0.30
CA PRO A 120 -0.13 7.82 -1.38
C PRO A 120 1.25 7.28 -0.98
N ALA A 121 1.96 7.99 -0.10
CA ALA A 121 3.28 7.60 0.40
C ALA A 121 3.26 6.38 1.36
N ASN A 122 2.10 6.06 1.95
CA ASN A 122 1.93 4.98 2.93
C ASN A 122 1.22 3.74 2.36
N VAL A 123 0.72 3.84 1.13
CA VAL A 123 -0.20 2.84 0.55
C VAL A 123 0.47 1.52 0.26
N ASN A 124 1.72 1.50 -0.19
CA ASN A 124 2.37 0.26 -0.61
C ASN A 124 2.43 -0.76 0.53
N VAL A 125 2.64 -0.32 1.76
CA VAL A 125 2.57 -1.18 2.94
C VAL A 125 1.16 -1.70 3.15
N ALA A 126 0.16 -0.82 3.11
CA ALA A 126 -1.24 -1.19 3.28
C ALA A 126 -1.70 -2.21 2.23
N ALA A 127 -1.36 -1.98 0.97
CA ALA A 127 -1.65 -2.86 -0.14
C ALA A 127 -0.96 -4.21 0.00
N THR A 128 0.34 -4.24 0.32
CA THR A 128 1.07 -5.51 0.48
C THR A 128 0.48 -6.34 1.62
N VAL A 129 0.20 -5.73 2.77
CA VAL A 129 -0.42 -6.41 3.92
C VAL A 129 -1.82 -6.89 3.57
N SER A 130 -2.66 -6.07 2.94
CA SER A 130 -4.03 -6.45 2.61
C SER A 130 -4.12 -7.56 1.59
N LEU A 131 -3.22 -7.56 0.59
CA LEU A 131 -3.14 -8.60 -0.44
C LEU A 131 -2.65 -9.93 0.15
N ALA A 132 -1.71 -9.89 1.10
CA ALA A 132 -1.23 -11.07 1.80
C ALA A 132 -2.22 -11.59 2.86
N GLY A 133 -2.96 -10.68 3.51
CA GLY A 133 -3.91 -10.94 4.58
C GLY A 133 -5.36 -10.98 4.11
N ILE A 134 -6.24 -10.32 4.85
CA ILE A 134 -7.71 -10.46 4.76
C ILE A 134 -8.38 -9.58 3.70
N GLY A 135 -7.62 -8.94 2.82
CA GLY A 135 -8.13 -8.08 1.74
C GLY A 135 -8.21 -6.59 2.12
N PRO A 136 -8.29 -5.69 1.12
CA PRO A 136 -8.16 -4.24 1.33
C PRO A 136 -9.33 -3.62 2.09
N ASP A 137 -10.55 -4.16 1.95
CA ASP A 137 -11.73 -3.65 2.66
C ASP A 137 -11.74 -4.05 4.14
N SER A 138 -11.16 -5.21 4.49
CA SER A 138 -11.15 -5.74 5.85
C SER A 138 -9.87 -5.44 6.63
N THR A 139 -8.83 -4.93 5.96
CA THR A 139 -7.58 -4.51 6.62
C THR A 139 -7.74 -3.06 7.06
N GLN A 140 -7.64 -2.80 8.37
CA GLN A 140 -7.73 -1.45 8.92
C GLN A 140 -6.39 -0.72 8.82
N VAL A 141 -6.45 0.59 8.55
CA VAL A 141 -5.32 1.51 8.56
C VAL A 141 -5.62 2.64 9.53
N VAL A 142 -4.68 2.89 10.43
CA VAL A 142 -4.67 4.02 11.36
C VAL A 142 -3.45 4.87 11.04
N VAL A 143 -3.66 6.15 10.76
CA VAL A 143 -2.57 7.12 10.58
C VAL A 143 -2.55 8.07 11.76
N ILE A 144 -1.39 8.15 12.39
CA ILE A 144 -1.12 8.98 13.55
C ILE A 144 -0.11 10.05 13.13
N ALA A 145 -0.49 11.31 13.32
CA ALA A 145 0.44 12.43 13.30
C ALA A 145 1.03 12.57 14.71
N ASP A 146 2.32 12.31 14.84
CA ASP A 146 3.01 12.20 16.12
C ASP A 146 4.26 13.09 16.11
N PRO A 147 4.25 14.22 16.87
CA PRO A 147 5.36 15.17 16.86
C PRO A 147 6.67 14.59 17.41
N ASP A 148 6.61 13.49 18.19
CA ASP A 148 7.78 12.81 18.75
C ASP A 148 8.27 11.64 17.89
N SER A 149 7.55 11.31 16.80
CA SER A 149 7.95 10.23 15.90
C SER A 149 9.21 10.61 15.13
N PRO A 150 10.23 9.72 15.06
CA PRO A 150 11.51 10.04 14.46
C PRO A 150 11.35 10.37 12.97
N GLU A 151 11.82 11.54 12.55
CA GLU A 151 11.99 11.84 11.13
C GLU A 151 12.96 10.84 10.50
N MET A 152 12.53 10.18 9.43
CA MET A 152 13.47 9.50 8.54
C MET A 152 14.30 10.56 7.82
N SER A 153 15.38 11.02 8.45
CA SER A 153 16.40 11.79 7.75
C SER A 153 17.02 10.89 6.67
N MET A 154 16.68 11.14 5.41
CA MET A 154 17.46 10.62 4.29
C MET A 154 18.80 11.37 4.32
N LYS A 155 19.84 10.70 4.85
CA LYS A 155 21.23 11.08 4.62
C LYS A 155 21.71 10.49 3.30
#